data_AF-A0A1V3RUN0-F1
#
_entry.id   AF-A0A1V3RUN0-F1
#
_cell.length_a   1.000
_cell.length_b   1.000
_cell.length_c   1.000
_cell.angle_alpha   90.00
_cell.angle_beta   90.00
_cell.angle_gamma   90.00
#
_symmetry.space_group_name_H-M   'P 1'
#
loop_
_entity.id
_entity.type
_entity.pdbx_description
1 polymer ?
#
loop_
_entity_poly.entity_id
_entity_poly.type
_entity_poly.pdbx_seq_one_letter_code
_entity_poly.pdbx_strand_id
1 'polypeptide(L)'
;MADIRSNFLGIHSPNPFWLASAPPTDKEINVTRAFEAGWGGVVWKTLGEDPAVVNVNGPRYATLMSQDRRVIGLNNIELITDRPLQTNLEEIKRVKRNWPDRAMIVSLMVPCEEASWKRILPMVEDTGADGIELNFGCPHGMSERGMGAAVGQVPEYIQMVTAWCKHYSRLPVIVKLTPNITDVRQPARAAKAGGADAVSLINTINSIMGVDLNRMVMSPSTDGWGSHGGYCGPAVKPIALNMVAEIARDPQTAGLPISGIGGITTWRDAAEYIALGCGTVQVCTAAMVYGFKIVQDMCDGLSNFMDERGYKTLDDFKGQAVPTVKDWKNLNLNHIDKAVINQDACIQCGRCHVVCEDTSHQAITFSKEGGVRKFEVNDAECVGCNLCVSICPVPECITLRSLAPGEVDVRTDKTVTGEYANWTTHPNNPQRVSAAT
;
A
#
# COMPACT_ATOMS: atom_id res chain seq x y z
N MET A 1 13.13 10.45 -22.75
CA MET A 1 12.73 9.26 -21.99
C MET A 1 13.21 9.48 -20.58
N ALA A 2 12.27 9.54 -19.67
CA ALA A 2 12.51 9.78 -18.27
C ALA A 2 13.37 8.67 -17.65
N ASP A 3 14.20 9.01 -16.68
CA ASP A 3 15.05 8.06 -15.98
C ASP A 3 14.30 7.48 -14.78
N ILE A 4 13.85 6.23 -14.92
CA ILE A 4 13.17 5.50 -13.84
C ILE A 4 14.12 4.76 -12.91
N ARG A 5 15.45 4.87 -13.08
CA ARG A 5 16.40 4.22 -12.17
C ARG A 5 16.18 4.68 -10.74
N SER A 6 16.30 3.74 -9.79
CA SER A 6 16.12 4.03 -8.37
C SER A 6 17.45 4.00 -7.63
N ASN A 7 17.57 4.87 -6.64
CA ASN A 7 18.62 4.86 -5.63
C ASN A 7 17.93 4.92 -4.26
N PHE A 8 17.84 3.78 -3.59
CA PHE A 8 17.20 3.66 -2.29
C PHE A 8 18.22 3.17 -1.27
N LEU A 9 18.56 4.00 -0.29
CA LEU A 9 19.59 3.69 0.73
C LEU A 9 21.01 3.50 0.14
N GLY A 10 21.30 4.10 -1.01
CA GLY A 10 22.54 3.84 -1.75
C GLY A 10 22.49 2.58 -2.62
N ILE A 11 21.37 1.84 -2.59
CA ILE A 11 21.16 0.65 -3.39
C ILE A 11 20.60 1.08 -4.74
N HIS A 12 21.40 0.88 -5.79
CA HIS A 12 21.02 1.22 -7.16
C HIS A 12 20.26 0.06 -7.81
N SER A 13 19.15 0.37 -8.49
CA SER A 13 18.43 -0.58 -9.33
C SER A 13 17.94 0.04 -10.64
N PRO A 14 17.76 -0.75 -11.72
CA PRO A 14 17.33 -0.25 -13.02
C PRO A 14 15.96 0.44 -13.04
N ASN A 15 15.11 0.14 -12.06
CA ASN A 15 13.79 0.71 -11.86
C ASN A 15 13.36 0.56 -10.38
N PRO A 16 12.26 1.18 -9.90
CA PRO A 16 11.86 1.14 -8.49
C PRO A 16 11.04 -0.10 -8.12
N PHE A 17 10.80 -1.02 -9.07
CA PHE A 17 9.95 -2.19 -8.88
C PHE A 17 10.75 -3.37 -8.34
N TRP A 18 10.51 -3.71 -7.08
CA TRP A 18 11.11 -4.87 -6.43
C TRP A 18 10.05 -5.96 -6.24
N LEU A 19 10.43 -7.25 -6.37
CA LEU A 19 9.53 -8.30 -5.88
C LEU A 19 9.54 -8.29 -4.35
N ALA A 20 8.38 -8.34 -3.73
CA ALA A 20 8.29 -8.45 -2.27
C ALA A 20 8.66 -9.86 -1.80
N SER A 21 9.18 -9.96 -0.56
CA SER A 21 9.44 -11.25 0.10
C SER A 21 8.16 -12.08 0.21
N ALA A 22 8.06 -13.10 -0.65
CA ALA A 22 6.87 -13.91 -0.92
C ALA A 22 7.24 -15.15 -1.76
N PRO A 23 6.31 -16.09 -2.08
CA PRO A 23 6.62 -17.24 -2.96
C PRO A 23 7.39 -16.94 -4.25
N PRO A 24 7.16 -15.82 -4.96
CA PRO A 24 7.91 -15.52 -6.18
C PRO A 24 9.41 -15.29 -5.96
N THR A 25 9.87 -15.23 -4.71
CA THR A 25 11.26 -14.91 -4.32
C THR A 25 11.92 -16.00 -3.46
N ASP A 26 11.35 -17.21 -3.42
CA ASP A 26 11.81 -18.30 -2.53
C ASP A 26 12.95 -19.16 -3.12
N LYS A 27 13.19 -19.07 -4.44
CA LYS A 27 14.16 -19.92 -5.15
C LYS A 27 14.93 -19.14 -6.20
N GLU A 28 16.19 -19.52 -6.42
CA GLU A 28 17.09 -18.98 -7.45
C GLU A 28 16.43 -18.91 -8.84
N ILE A 29 15.70 -19.97 -9.25
CA ILE A 29 15.04 -20.01 -10.56
C ILE A 29 13.98 -18.92 -10.72
N ASN A 30 13.22 -18.61 -9.66
CA ASN A 30 12.18 -17.59 -9.71
C ASN A 30 12.79 -16.19 -9.77
N VAL A 31 13.79 -15.93 -8.93
CA VAL A 31 14.47 -14.63 -8.88
C VAL A 31 15.23 -14.35 -10.17
N THR A 32 15.93 -15.35 -10.73
CA THR A 32 16.62 -15.21 -12.01
C THR A 32 15.65 -14.86 -13.12
N ARG A 33 14.51 -15.56 -13.22
CA ARG A 33 13.47 -15.27 -14.22
C ARG A 33 12.83 -13.89 -14.03
N ALA A 34 12.75 -13.39 -12.80
CA ALA A 34 12.29 -12.04 -12.55
C ALA A 34 13.30 -11.01 -13.05
N PHE A 35 14.59 -11.18 -12.76
CA PHE A 35 15.63 -10.29 -13.28
C PHE A 35 15.71 -10.30 -14.81
N GLU A 36 15.62 -11.47 -15.45
CA GLU A 36 15.50 -11.60 -16.90
C GLU A 36 14.29 -10.85 -17.48
N ALA A 37 13.17 -10.82 -16.75
CA ALA A 37 11.97 -10.09 -17.17
C ALA A 37 12.09 -8.56 -17.03
N GLY A 38 13.07 -8.07 -16.27
CA GLY A 38 13.35 -6.65 -16.10
C GLY A 38 13.11 -6.09 -14.69
N TRP A 39 12.85 -6.92 -13.67
CA TRP A 39 12.67 -6.43 -12.30
C TRP A 39 13.91 -5.70 -11.79
N GLY A 40 13.71 -4.56 -11.11
CA GLY A 40 14.81 -3.74 -10.60
C GLY A 40 15.51 -4.40 -9.39
N GLY A 41 14.76 -5.17 -8.62
CA GLY A 41 15.26 -5.85 -7.44
C GLY A 41 14.31 -6.93 -6.92
N VAL A 42 14.76 -7.63 -5.89
CA VAL A 42 13.91 -8.52 -5.09
C VAL A 42 14.22 -8.35 -3.61
N VAL A 43 13.21 -8.61 -2.79
CA VAL A 43 13.40 -9.02 -1.41
C VAL A 43 13.26 -10.54 -1.37
N TRP A 44 14.35 -11.25 -1.10
CA TRP A 44 14.37 -12.71 -0.99
C TRP A 44 13.38 -13.17 0.10
N LYS A 45 12.73 -14.33 -0.13
CA LYS A 45 11.77 -14.90 0.83
C LYS A 45 12.40 -14.98 2.21
N THR A 46 11.62 -14.61 3.23
CA THR A 46 12.10 -14.52 4.61
C THR A 46 12.81 -15.80 5.05
N LEU A 47 14.04 -15.64 5.54
CA LEU A 47 14.87 -16.70 6.11
C LEU A 47 14.65 -16.79 7.62
N GLY A 48 14.81 -18.00 8.15
CA GLY A 48 14.84 -18.30 9.58
C GLY A 48 16.05 -19.16 9.93
N GLU A 49 16.15 -19.55 11.20
CA GLU A 49 17.16 -20.52 11.66
C GLU A 49 16.74 -21.95 11.27
N ASP A 50 17.72 -22.85 11.14
CA ASP A 50 17.46 -24.28 10.99
C ASP A 50 17.15 -24.94 12.34
N PRO A 51 16.31 -26.00 12.38
CA PRO A 51 15.60 -26.59 11.24
C PRO A 51 14.51 -25.67 10.69
N ALA A 52 14.40 -25.62 9.35
CA ALA A 52 13.42 -24.79 8.65
C ALA A 52 11.98 -25.06 9.11
N VAL A 53 11.13 -24.05 8.97
CA VAL A 53 9.72 -24.16 9.34
C VAL A 53 9.00 -25.18 8.46
N VAL A 54 7.95 -25.79 9.00
CA VAL A 54 7.10 -26.71 8.25
C VAL A 54 5.81 -26.01 7.90
N ASN A 55 5.51 -25.93 6.61
CA ASN A 55 4.23 -25.43 6.12
C ASN A 55 3.15 -26.52 6.15
N VAL A 56 1.89 -26.11 6.21
CA VAL A 56 0.77 -27.04 6.03
C VAL A 56 0.77 -27.60 4.59
N ASN A 57 0.57 -28.92 4.46
CA ASN A 57 0.49 -29.61 3.16
C ASN A 57 -0.84 -29.38 2.42
N GLY A 58 -1.74 -28.58 2.98
CA GLY A 58 -3.08 -28.28 2.47
C GLY A 58 -3.16 -26.98 1.66
N PRO A 59 -4.37 -26.56 1.25
CA PRO A 59 -4.57 -25.30 0.54
C PRO A 59 -4.14 -24.12 1.42
N ARG A 60 -3.10 -23.41 0.97
CA ARG A 60 -2.56 -22.23 1.66
C ARG A 60 -3.05 -20.91 1.11
N TYR A 61 -3.84 -20.93 0.04
CA TYR A 61 -4.23 -19.75 -0.72
C TYR A 61 -5.72 -19.74 -1.00
N ALA A 62 -6.32 -18.56 -0.94
CA ALA A 62 -7.65 -18.29 -1.46
C ALA A 62 -7.70 -16.90 -2.09
N THR A 63 -8.63 -16.71 -3.03
CA THR A 63 -8.78 -15.45 -3.77
C THR A 63 -10.17 -14.86 -3.56
N LEU A 64 -10.23 -13.55 -3.44
CA LEU A 64 -11.45 -12.77 -3.55
C LEU A 64 -11.55 -12.29 -4.98
N MET A 65 -12.68 -12.57 -5.62
CA MET A 65 -12.93 -12.22 -7.01
C MET A 65 -14.04 -11.18 -7.13
N SER A 66 -13.92 -10.29 -8.10
CA SER A 66 -15.01 -9.43 -8.56
C SER A 66 -16.07 -10.23 -9.33
N GLN A 67 -17.18 -9.59 -9.67
CA GLN A 67 -18.27 -10.21 -10.44
C GLN A 67 -17.82 -10.71 -11.82
N ASP A 68 -16.85 -10.02 -12.46
CA ASP A 68 -16.21 -10.40 -13.72
C ASP A 68 -15.00 -11.34 -13.52
N ARG A 69 -14.88 -11.97 -12.34
CA ARG A 69 -13.86 -12.99 -12.00
C ARG A 69 -12.42 -12.49 -11.98
N ARG A 70 -12.19 -11.17 -11.89
CA ARG A 70 -10.84 -10.62 -11.66
C ARG A 70 -10.45 -10.81 -10.20
N VAL A 71 -9.19 -11.12 -9.95
CA VAL A 71 -8.64 -11.21 -8.59
C VAL A 71 -8.53 -9.80 -8.01
N ILE A 72 -9.34 -9.51 -6.99
CA ILE A 72 -9.31 -8.22 -6.26
C ILE A 72 -8.63 -8.35 -4.90
N GLY A 73 -8.44 -9.58 -4.42
CA GLY A 73 -7.64 -9.87 -3.24
C GLY A 73 -7.20 -11.33 -3.20
N LEU A 74 -6.17 -11.61 -2.40
CA LEU A 74 -5.64 -12.93 -2.15
C LEU A 74 -5.37 -13.05 -0.64
N ASN A 75 -5.59 -14.21 -0.07
CA ASN A 75 -5.22 -14.53 1.30
C ASN A 75 -4.30 -15.74 1.29
N ASN A 76 -3.34 -15.74 2.22
CA ASN A 76 -2.47 -16.88 2.41
C ASN A 76 -2.23 -17.21 3.88
N ILE A 77 -1.98 -18.48 4.16
CA ILE A 77 -1.48 -19.00 5.43
C ILE A 77 -0.06 -19.57 5.28
N GLU A 78 0.73 -19.04 4.33
CA GLU A 78 2.10 -19.50 4.09
C GLU A 78 3.10 -18.86 5.06
N LEU A 79 4.01 -19.67 5.60
CA LEU A 79 5.02 -19.20 6.54
C LEU A 79 6.25 -18.61 5.81
N ILE A 80 7.37 -18.49 6.53
CA ILE A 80 8.68 -18.19 5.95
C ILE A 80 9.19 -19.37 5.10
N THR A 81 10.39 -19.26 4.52
CA THR A 81 10.96 -20.34 3.71
C THR A 81 11.02 -21.64 4.53
N ASP A 82 10.55 -22.74 3.94
CA ASP A 82 10.65 -24.10 4.49
C ASP A 82 11.91 -24.83 3.99
N ARG A 83 12.83 -24.06 3.39
CA ARG A 83 14.08 -24.55 2.81
C ARG A 83 15.23 -24.34 3.79
N PRO A 84 16.25 -25.22 3.80
CA PRO A 84 17.43 -25.05 4.65
C PRO A 84 18.09 -23.69 4.47
N LEU A 85 18.60 -23.11 5.55
CA LEU A 85 19.22 -21.79 5.53
C LEU A 85 20.40 -21.75 4.55
N GLN A 86 21.27 -22.76 4.62
CA GLN A 86 22.47 -22.84 3.79
C GLN A 86 22.14 -22.82 2.28
N THR A 87 21.09 -23.54 1.86
CA THR A 87 20.67 -23.56 0.45
C THR A 87 20.27 -22.16 -0.03
N ASN A 88 19.53 -21.40 0.79
CA ASN A 88 19.14 -20.03 0.46
C ASN A 88 20.38 -19.12 0.36
N LEU A 89 21.30 -19.19 1.32
CA LEU A 89 22.51 -18.36 1.33
C LEU A 89 23.37 -18.58 0.08
N GLU A 90 23.54 -19.84 -0.34
CA GLU A 90 24.28 -20.19 -1.55
C GLU A 90 23.60 -19.69 -2.82
N GLU A 91 22.27 -19.81 -2.90
CA GLU A 91 21.46 -19.30 -4.00
C GLU A 91 21.54 -17.77 -4.11
N ILE A 92 21.36 -17.06 -2.99
CA ILE A 92 21.46 -15.59 -2.94
C ILE A 92 22.85 -15.16 -3.44
N LYS A 93 23.92 -15.80 -2.95
CA LYS A 93 25.30 -15.49 -3.35
C LYS A 93 25.53 -15.70 -4.85
N ARG A 94 25.02 -16.79 -5.43
CA ARG A 94 25.11 -17.04 -6.88
C ARG A 94 24.32 -16.01 -7.68
N VAL A 95 23.08 -15.74 -7.29
CA VAL A 95 22.22 -14.80 -7.98
C VAL A 95 22.81 -13.40 -7.94
N LYS A 96 23.23 -12.91 -6.77
CA LYS A 96 23.79 -11.55 -6.65
C LYS A 96 25.08 -11.39 -7.45
N ARG A 97 25.94 -12.41 -7.48
CA ARG A 97 27.14 -12.41 -8.34
C ARG A 97 26.80 -12.32 -9.83
N ASN A 98 25.75 -13.01 -10.27
CA ASN A 98 25.33 -13.03 -11.67
C ASN A 98 24.56 -11.76 -12.08
N TRP A 99 23.95 -11.06 -11.11
CA TRP A 99 23.11 -9.87 -11.31
C TRP A 99 23.53 -8.72 -10.37
N PRO A 100 24.77 -8.19 -10.51
CA PRO A 100 25.30 -7.19 -9.59
C PRO A 100 24.56 -5.86 -9.66
N ASP A 101 23.91 -5.56 -10.80
CA ASP A 101 23.13 -4.35 -11.06
C ASP A 101 21.72 -4.40 -10.47
N ARG A 102 21.29 -5.53 -9.89
CA ARG A 102 19.95 -5.69 -9.30
C ARG A 102 20.01 -5.61 -7.79
N ALA A 103 19.02 -4.96 -7.19
CA ALA A 103 18.89 -4.93 -5.74
C ALA A 103 18.53 -6.32 -5.19
N MET A 104 19.29 -6.79 -4.21
CA MET A 104 19.07 -8.03 -3.48
C MET A 104 18.94 -7.72 -1.99
N ILE A 105 17.72 -7.65 -1.50
CA ILE A 105 17.44 -7.51 -0.07
C ILE A 105 17.12 -8.89 0.50
N VAL A 106 17.68 -9.26 1.64
CA VAL A 106 17.37 -10.53 2.29
C VAL A 106 16.39 -10.31 3.43
N SER A 107 15.20 -10.88 3.34
CA SER A 107 14.24 -10.80 4.43
C SER A 107 14.59 -11.77 5.55
N LEU A 108 14.52 -11.33 6.80
CA LEU A 108 14.90 -12.11 7.98
C LEU A 108 13.79 -12.15 9.03
N MET A 109 13.63 -13.33 9.65
CA MET A 109 12.82 -13.51 10.84
C MET A 109 13.36 -14.67 11.68
N VAL A 110 14.06 -14.33 12.75
CA VAL A 110 14.59 -15.25 13.75
C VAL A 110 14.02 -14.90 15.14
N PRO A 111 14.17 -15.77 16.16
CA PRO A 111 13.71 -15.46 17.51
C PRO A 111 14.16 -14.08 18.00
N CYS A 112 13.37 -13.46 18.89
CA CYS A 112 13.69 -12.16 19.49
C CYS A 112 14.78 -12.31 20.57
N GLU A 113 15.89 -12.92 20.20
CA GLU A 113 17.06 -13.20 21.02
C GLU A 113 18.29 -12.68 20.30
N GLU A 114 19.08 -11.84 20.99
CA GLU A 114 20.25 -11.18 20.39
C GLU A 114 21.22 -12.19 19.74
N ALA A 115 21.38 -13.36 20.35
CA ALA A 115 22.25 -14.41 19.85
C ALA A 115 21.83 -14.93 18.47
N SER A 116 20.53 -15.06 18.18
CA SER A 116 20.04 -15.49 16.86
C SER A 116 20.37 -14.47 15.79
N TRP A 117 20.14 -13.17 16.07
CA TRP A 117 20.49 -12.09 15.16
C TRP A 117 21.99 -11.99 14.92
N LYS A 118 22.79 -12.03 15.99
CA LYS A 118 24.26 -12.03 15.91
C LYS A 118 24.82 -13.17 15.05
N ARG A 119 24.18 -14.34 15.06
CA ARG A 119 24.60 -15.51 14.26
C ARG A 119 24.27 -15.36 12.78
N ILE A 120 23.05 -14.94 12.44
CA ILE A 120 22.56 -14.97 11.05
C ILE A 120 23.08 -13.79 10.22
N LEU A 121 23.27 -12.61 10.83
CA LEU A 121 23.63 -11.40 10.10
C LEU A 121 24.94 -11.51 9.31
N PRO A 122 26.07 -12.02 9.87
CA PRO A 122 27.30 -12.19 9.10
C PRO A 122 27.16 -13.18 7.94
N MET A 123 26.31 -14.21 8.08
CA MET A 123 26.07 -15.19 7.03
C MET A 123 25.36 -14.56 5.83
N VAL A 124 24.39 -13.69 6.09
CA VAL A 124 23.70 -12.92 5.05
C VAL A 124 24.64 -11.90 4.41
N GLU A 125 25.46 -11.21 5.19
CA GLU A 125 26.46 -10.25 4.67
C GLU A 125 27.46 -10.94 3.71
N ASP A 126 27.89 -12.17 4.02
CA ASP A 126 28.80 -12.95 3.14
C ASP A 126 28.17 -13.38 1.79
N THR A 127 26.84 -13.29 1.65
CA THR A 127 26.18 -13.51 0.36
C THR A 127 26.41 -12.37 -0.63
N GLY A 128 26.80 -11.19 -0.14
CA GLY A 128 26.92 -9.95 -0.93
C GLY A 128 25.59 -9.24 -1.17
N ALA A 129 24.53 -9.60 -0.44
CA ALA A 129 23.25 -8.88 -0.46
C ALA A 129 23.43 -7.39 -0.18
N ASP A 130 22.55 -6.55 -0.75
CA ASP A 130 22.66 -5.09 -0.67
C ASP A 130 22.00 -4.52 0.59
N GLY A 131 21.20 -5.33 1.30
CA GLY A 131 20.48 -4.91 2.50
C GLY A 131 19.71 -6.07 3.14
N ILE A 132 19.13 -5.81 4.31
CA ILE A 132 18.23 -6.75 4.99
C ILE A 132 16.86 -6.14 5.23
N GLU A 133 15.82 -6.97 5.20
CA GLU A 133 14.46 -6.59 5.57
C GLU A 133 13.99 -7.39 6.79
N LEU A 134 13.77 -6.71 7.92
CA LEU A 134 13.28 -7.33 9.15
C LEU A 134 11.78 -7.58 9.02
N ASN A 135 11.36 -8.84 8.87
CA ASN A 135 9.96 -9.19 8.69
C ASN A 135 9.23 -9.24 10.04
N PHE A 136 8.78 -8.08 10.51
CA PHE A 136 7.91 -7.96 11.70
C PHE A 136 6.43 -7.88 11.32
N GLY A 137 6.09 -8.34 10.11
CA GLY A 137 4.75 -8.15 9.57
C GLY A 137 3.91 -9.42 9.43
N CYS A 138 4.53 -10.61 9.45
CA CYS A 138 3.85 -11.89 9.20
C CYS A 138 2.70 -12.12 10.21
N PRO A 139 1.42 -12.15 9.78
CA PRO A 139 0.30 -12.19 10.71
C PRO A 139 -0.01 -13.58 11.29
N HIS A 140 0.35 -14.65 10.58
CA HIS A 140 -0.16 -16.00 10.81
C HIS A 140 0.96 -17.01 11.04
N GLY A 141 0.72 -17.99 11.91
CA GLY A 141 1.61 -19.10 12.25
C GLY A 141 2.92 -18.75 12.98
N MET A 142 3.59 -17.67 12.59
CA MET A 142 4.82 -17.18 13.24
C MET A 142 4.51 -16.26 14.42
N SER A 143 3.42 -15.49 14.36
CA SER A 143 2.90 -14.71 15.48
C SER A 143 2.58 -15.57 16.71
N GLU A 144 2.04 -16.75 16.48
CA GLU A 144 1.73 -17.74 17.53
C GLU A 144 2.99 -18.27 18.23
N ARG A 145 4.17 -18.04 17.64
CA ARG A 145 5.50 -18.38 18.19
C ARG A 145 6.25 -17.15 18.70
N GLY A 146 5.57 -16.01 18.87
CA GLY A 146 6.16 -14.76 19.37
C GLY A 146 7.03 -14.01 18.35
N MET A 147 6.89 -14.29 17.05
CA MET A 147 7.64 -13.63 15.96
C MET A 147 6.69 -12.90 14.99
N GLY A 148 7.19 -12.29 13.91
CA GLY A 148 6.35 -11.65 12.90
C GLY A 148 5.54 -10.48 13.46
N ALA A 149 4.24 -10.44 13.20
CA ALA A 149 3.36 -9.34 13.65
C ALA A 149 3.28 -9.22 15.18
N ALA A 150 3.52 -10.30 15.93
CA ALA A 150 3.59 -10.23 17.39
C ALA A 150 4.76 -9.33 17.86
N VAL A 151 5.87 -9.32 17.11
CA VAL A 151 6.99 -8.38 17.34
C VAL A 151 6.64 -6.99 16.77
N GLY A 152 6.05 -6.95 15.56
CA GLY A 152 5.70 -5.70 14.88
C GLY A 152 4.62 -4.85 15.55
N GLN A 153 3.90 -5.40 16.52
CA GLN A 153 2.92 -4.70 17.34
C GLN A 153 3.53 -4.11 18.63
N VAL A 154 4.79 -4.43 18.95
CA VAL A 154 5.48 -3.98 20.17
C VAL A 154 6.66 -3.07 19.77
N PRO A 155 6.48 -1.74 19.80
CA PRO A 155 7.52 -0.78 19.40
C PRO A 155 8.88 -1.03 20.06
N GLU A 156 8.90 -1.42 21.33
CA GLU A 156 10.12 -1.71 22.08
C GLU A 156 10.93 -2.85 21.46
N TYR A 157 10.27 -3.90 20.99
CA TYR A 157 10.94 -5.02 20.33
C TYR A 157 11.46 -4.64 18.96
N ILE A 158 10.73 -3.81 18.21
CA ILE A 158 11.19 -3.27 16.92
C ILE A 158 12.48 -2.48 17.12
N GLN A 159 12.48 -1.54 18.07
CA GLN A 159 13.65 -0.72 18.36
C GLN A 159 14.84 -1.58 18.78
N MET A 160 14.63 -2.53 19.68
CA MET A 160 15.67 -3.43 20.21
C MET A 160 16.31 -4.28 19.10
N VAL A 161 15.51 -4.99 18.31
CA VAL A 161 16.03 -5.87 17.26
C VAL A 161 16.70 -5.07 16.14
N THR A 162 16.15 -3.91 15.79
CA THR A 162 16.77 -3.00 14.82
C THR A 162 18.15 -2.56 15.31
N ALA A 163 18.28 -2.19 16.59
CA ALA A 163 19.56 -1.80 17.18
C ALA A 163 20.58 -2.95 17.16
N TRP A 164 20.17 -4.20 17.42
CA TRP A 164 21.05 -5.36 17.26
C TRP A 164 21.53 -5.52 15.81
N CYS A 165 20.63 -5.36 14.83
CA CYS A 165 21.00 -5.45 13.43
C CYS A 165 22.02 -4.39 13.03
N LYS A 166 21.82 -3.14 13.47
CA LYS A 166 22.77 -2.04 13.24
C LYS A 166 24.09 -2.22 13.98
N HIS A 167 24.10 -2.93 15.11
CA HIS A 167 25.31 -3.23 15.86
C HIS A 167 26.14 -4.35 15.22
N TYR A 168 25.48 -5.39 14.70
CA TYR A 168 26.15 -6.60 14.22
C TYR A 168 26.31 -6.70 12.69
N SER A 169 25.74 -5.79 11.91
CA SER A 169 25.90 -5.75 10.46
C SER A 169 26.09 -4.33 9.92
N ARG A 170 26.74 -4.23 8.77
CA ARG A 170 26.91 -2.98 8.01
C ARG A 170 25.84 -2.77 6.94
N LEU A 171 25.03 -3.81 6.67
CA LEU A 171 24.00 -3.75 5.67
C LEU A 171 22.92 -2.70 6.05
N PRO A 172 22.37 -1.96 5.07
CA PRO A 172 21.15 -1.19 5.26
C PRO A 172 20.02 -2.06 5.84
N VAL A 173 19.33 -1.55 6.85
CA VAL A 173 18.26 -2.24 7.58
C VAL A 173 16.92 -1.60 7.25
N ILE A 174 16.05 -2.37 6.61
CA ILE A 174 14.67 -2.01 6.30
C ILE A 174 13.76 -2.76 7.28
N VAL A 175 12.86 -2.05 7.98
CA VAL A 175 11.91 -2.70 8.89
C VAL A 175 10.53 -2.83 8.22
N LYS A 176 10.05 -4.07 8.04
CA LYS A 176 8.76 -4.33 7.40
C LYS A 176 7.62 -4.31 8.40
N LEU A 177 6.74 -3.31 8.29
CA LEU A 177 5.70 -3.03 9.26
C LEU A 177 4.42 -3.83 8.99
N THR A 178 3.78 -4.27 10.08
CA THR A 178 2.45 -4.91 10.02
C THR A 178 1.35 -3.85 9.89
N PRO A 179 0.29 -4.08 9.09
CA PRO A 179 -0.90 -3.23 9.10
C PRO A 179 -1.86 -3.57 10.26
N ASN A 180 -1.60 -4.66 11.00
CA ASN A 180 -2.49 -5.14 12.07
C ASN A 180 -2.24 -4.38 13.38
N ILE A 181 -2.30 -3.04 13.34
CA ILE A 181 -1.96 -2.15 14.45
C ILE A 181 -2.91 -0.94 14.46
N THR A 182 -3.11 -0.33 15.63
CA THR A 182 -3.95 0.87 15.76
C THR A 182 -3.32 2.11 15.13
N ASP A 183 -2.02 2.31 15.34
CA ASP A 183 -1.28 3.47 14.82
C ASP A 183 0.07 3.01 14.25
N VAL A 184 0.19 3.03 12.92
CA VAL A 184 1.39 2.59 12.20
C VAL A 184 2.60 3.50 12.43
N ARG A 185 2.39 4.73 12.94
CA ARG A 185 3.48 5.67 13.22
C ARG A 185 4.31 5.19 14.41
N GLN A 186 3.71 4.54 15.40
CA GLN A 186 4.42 4.04 16.58
C GLN A 186 5.54 3.04 16.22
N PRO A 187 5.28 1.94 15.49
CA PRO A 187 6.34 1.03 15.08
C PRO A 187 7.34 1.68 14.10
N ALA A 188 6.92 2.62 13.26
CA ALA A 188 7.83 3.36 12.38
C ALA A 188 8.81 4.26 13.15
N ARG A 189 8.33 4.97 14.18
CA ARG A 189 9.16 5.77 15.11
C ARG A 189 10.16 4.90 15.84
N ALA A 190 9.72 3.73 16.32
CA ALA A 190 10.60 2.78 16.99
C ALA A 190 11.67 2.19 16.05
N ALA A 191 11.31 1.85 14.81
CA ALA A 191 12.28 1.44 13.80
C ALA A 191 13.36 2.52 13.61
N LYS A 192 12.95 3.78 13.43
CA LYS A 192 13.88 4.91 13.31
C LYS A 192 14.74 5.10 14.56
N ALA A 193 14.15 5.01 15.75
CA ALA A 193 14.86 5.10 17.02
C ALA A 193 15.88 3.97 17.22
N GLY A 194 15.62 2.77 16.67
CA GLY A 194 16.56 1.66 16.64
C GLY A 194 17.65 1.80 15.58
N GLY A 195 17.60 2.84 14.75
CA GLY A 195 18.59 3.12 13.71
C GLY A 195 18.28 2.48 12.36
N ALA A 196 17.02 2.10 12.09
CA ALA A 196 16.62 1.62 10.77
C ALA A 196 16.92 2.67 9.69
N ASP A 197 17.42 2.19 8.55
CA ASP A 197 17.70 3.05 7.39
C ASP A 197 16.44 3.31 6.56
N ALA A 198 15.43 2.43 6.67
CA ALA A 198 14.11 2.61 6.08
C ALA A 198 13.03 1.77 6.77
N VAL A 199 11.78 2.02 6.39
CA VAL A 199 10.67 1.10 6.61
C VAL A 199 10.09 0.61 5.28
N SER A 200 9.56 -0.61 5.28
CA SER A 200 8.72 -1.09 4.19
C SER A 200 7.33 -1.43 4.71
N LEU A 201 6.28 -1.09 3.96
CA LEU A 201 4.91 -1.34 4.40
C LEU A 201 3.91 -1.34 3.25
N ILE A 202 2.85 -2.14 3.33
CA ILE A 202 2.45 -2.98 4.46
C ILE A 202 2.76 -4.47 4.22
N ASN A 203 2.89 -5.24 5.31
CA ASN A 203 2.66 -6.68 5.24
C ASN A 203 1.16 -6.98 5.06
N THR A 204 0.76 -8.24 5.11
CA THR A 204 -0.64 -8.65 4.90
C THR A 204 -1.55 -8.31 6.08
N ILE A 205 -2.86 -8.13 5.79
CA ILE A 205 -3.90 -7.82 6.78
C ILE A 205 -4.57 -9.12 7.25
N ASN A 206 -4.81 -9.32 8.54
CA ASN A 206 -5.52 -10.48 9.04
C ASN A 206 -6.92 -10.61 8.42
N SER A 207 -7.24 -11.78 7.84
CA SER A 207 -8.56 -12.03 7.30
C SER A 207 -8.99 -13.49 7.29
N ILE A 208 -10.31 -13.66 7.19
CA ILE A 208 -11.02 -14.89 6.82
C ILE A 208 -11.61 -14.64 5.43
N MET A 209 -11.41 -15.55 4.48
CA MET A 209 -11.87 -15.33 3.10
C MET A 209 -13.32 -15.70 2.85
N GLY A 210 -13.84 -16.62 3.64
CA GLY A 210 -15.23 -17.04 3.54
C GLY A 210 -15.49 -18.30 4.34
N VAL A 211 -16.75 -18.70 4.32
CA VAL A 211 -17.25 -19.93 4.94
C VAL A 211 -17.88 -20.75 3.83
N ASP A 212 -17.49 -22.01 3.71
CA ASP A 212 -18.23 -23.00 2.94
C ASP A 212 -19.54 -23.26 3.68
N LEU A 213 -20.66 -22.74 3.15
CA LEU A 213 -21.96 -22.82 3.81
C LEU A 213 -22.58 -24.22 3.81
N ASN A 214 -22.10 -25.14 2.96
CA ASN A 214 -22.58 -26.52 2.96
C ASN A 214 -21.91 -27.32 4.08
N ARG A 215 -20.61 -27.08 4.29
CA ARG A 215 -19.80 -27.78 5.29
C ARG A 215 -19.71 -27.04 6.62
N MET A 216 -20.10 -25.78 6.64
CA MET A 216 -19.96 -24.84 7.77
C MET A 216 -18.52 -24.74 8.30
N VAL A 217 -17.55 -24.71 7.39
CA VAL A 217 -16.13 -24.55 7.71
C VAL A 217 -15.55 -23.34 6.98
N MET A 218 -14.49 -22.77 7.53
CA MET A 218 -13.72 -21.73 6.85
C MET A 218 -13.17 -22.23 5.50
N SER A 219 -13.08 -21.32 4.52
CA SER A 219 -12.41 -21.55 3.24
C SER A 219 -11.17 -20.64 3.09
N PRO A 220 -9.99 -21.17 2.74
CA PRO A 220 -9.70 -22.59 2.60
C PRO A 220 -9.61 -23.29 3.96
N SER A 221 -9.87 -24.60 4.00
CA SER A 221 -9.65 -25.43 5.20
C SER A 221 -8.75 -26.63 4.87
N THR A 222 -7.98 -27.06 5.87
CA THR A 222 -7.21 -28.30 5.87
C THR A 222 -7.82 -29.22 6.91
N ASP A 223 -8.23 -30.42 6.48
CA ASP A 223 -8.86 -31.43 7.34
C ASP A 223 -10.03 -30.89 8.19
N GLY A 224 -10.86 -30.01 7.58
CA GLY A 224 -12.02 -29.40 8.25
C GLY A 224 -11.72 -28.17 9.11
N TRP A 225 -10.44 -27.81 9.29
CA TRP A 225 -10.03 -26.65 10.08
C TRP A 225 -9.47 -25.53 9.21
N GLY A 226 -9.75 -24.29 9.56
CA GLY A 226 -9.14 -23.10 8.96
C GLY A 226 -8.44 -22.25 10.00
N SER A 227 -7.58 -21.35 9.55
CA SER A 227 -6.96 -20.32 10.37
C SER A 227 -7.02 -18.99 9.63
N HIS A 228 -7.02 -17.88 10.34
CA HIS A 228 -6.87 -16.58 9.69
C HIS A 228 -5.57 -16.54 8.91
N GLY A 229 -5.60 -15.83 7.80
CA GLY A 229 -4.44 -15.64 6.95
C GLY A 229 -4.17 -14.18 6.67
N GLY A 230 -3.11 -13.94 5.91
CA GLY A 230 -2.75 -12.62 5.43
C GLY A 230 -3.42 -12.27 4.10
N TYR A 231 -4.31 -11.28 4.13
CA TYR A 231 -4.93 -10.62 2.98
C TYR A 231 -4.00 -9.63 2.29
N CYS A 232 -3.93 -9.71 0.98
CA CYS A 232 -3.17 -8.86 0.07
C CYS A 232 -3.90 -8.69 -1.27
N GLY A 233 -3.27 -8.01 -2.23
CA GLY A 233 -3.83 -7.73 -3.55
C GLY A 233 -4.49 -6.35 -3.65
N PRO A 234 -5.13 -6.03 -4.79
CA PRO A 234 -5.61 -4.66 -5.10
C PRO A 234 -6.44 -4.01 -3.99
N ALA A 235 -7.31 -4.77 -3.33
CA ALA A 235 -8.21 -4.28 -2.29
C ALA A 235 -7.47 -3.69 -1.07
N VAL A 236 -6.20 -4.02 -0.83
CA VAL A 236 -5.44 -3.47 0.31
C VAL A 236 -4.78 -2.12 0.01
N LYS A 237 -4.71 -1.72 -1.27
CA LYS A 237 -4.01 -0.50 -1.70
C LYS A 237 -4.47 0.76 -0.92
N PRO A 238 -5.77 1.05 -0.75
CA PRO A 238 -6.19 2.25 -0.02
C PRO A 238 -5.72 2.27 1.44
N ILE A 239 -5.67 1.11 2.10
CA ILE A 239 -5.22 0.96 3.48
C ILE A 239 -3.71 1.22 3.56
N ALA A 240 -2.96 0.66 2.62
CA ALA A 240 -1.52 0.82 2.53
C ALA A 240 -1.11 2.27 2.20
N LEU A 241 -1.78 2.93 1.26
CA LEU A 241 -1.55 4.35 0.94
C LEU A 241 -1.80 5.25 2.15
N ASN A 242 -2.87 5.00 2.92
CA ASN A 242 -3.12 5.72 4.16
C ASN A 242 -1.96 5.57 5.16
N MET A 243 -1.47 4.34 5.37
CA MET A 243 -0.36 4.11 6.31
C MET A 243 0.95 4.72 5.83
N VAL A 244 1.24 4.68 4.53
CA VAL A 244 2.38 5.39 3.94
C VAL A 244 2.27 6.89 4.18
N ALA A 245 1.11 7.49 3.91
CA ALA A 245 0.88 8.91 4.11
C ALA A 245 1.04 9.34 5.58
N GLU A 246 0.54 8.54 6.53
CA GLU A 246 0.69 8.79 7.96
C GLU A 246 2.16 8.79 8.40
N ILE A 247 2.99 7.87 7.92
CA ILE A 247 4.43 7.85 8.23
C ILE A 247 5.14 9.00 7.51
N ALA A 248 4.83 9.24 6.24
CA ALA A 248 5.50 10.27 5.44
C ALA A 248 5.27 11.68 5.99
N ARG A 249 4.07 11.95 6.54
CA ARG A 249 3.71 13.27 7.10
C ARG A 249 4.04 13.42 8.59
N ASP A 250 4.40 12.34 9.29
CA ASP A 250 4.69 12.38 10.71
C ASP A 250 6.06 13.03 10.98
N PRO A 251 6.12 14.12 11.76
CA PRO A 251 7.38 14.81 12.04
C PRO A 251 8.45 13.93 12.70
N GLN A 252 8.06 12.93 13.49
CA GLN A 252 9.03 12.05 14.17
C GLN A 252 9.72 11.09 13.20
N THR A 253 9.05 10.71 12.12
CA THR A 253 9.58 9.88 11.03
C THR A 253 10.07 10.70 9.85
N ALA A 254 10.10 12.03 9.94
CA ALA A 254 10.61 12.90 8.88
C ALA A 254 11.99 12.43 8.38
N GLY A 255 12.14 12.34 7.06
CA GLY A 255 13.35 11.87 6.40
C GLY A 255 13.60 10.36 6.44
N LEU A 256 12.73 9.56 7.06
CA LEU A 256 12.80 8.10 7.02
C LEU A 256 12.34 7.59 5.64
N PRO A 257 13.21 6.96 4.83
CA PRO A 257 12.84 6.39 3.55
C PRO A 257 11.79 5.29 3.67
N ILE A 258 10.91 5.20 2.68
CA ILE A 258 9.81 4.22 2.63
C ILE A 258 9.90 3.38 1.36
N SER A 259 9.77 2.05 1.51
CA SER A 259 9.51 1.12 0.41
C SER A 259 8.04 0.67 0.46
N GLY A 260 7.23 1.10 -0.53
CA GLY A 260 5.78 0.91 -0.52
C GLY A 260 5.36 -0.49 -0.98
N ILE A 261 4.39 -1.12 -0.31
CA ILE A 261 3.91 -2.48 -0.56
C ILE A 261 2.39 -2.52 -0.34
N GLY A 262 1.66 -3.14 -1.26
CA GLY A 262 0.23 -3.43 -1.06
C GLY A 262 -0.63 -3.06 -2.26
N GLY A 263 -1.14 -4.07 -2.98
CA GLY A 263 -2.12 -3.86 -4.06
C GLY A 263 -1.61 -3.12 -5.30
N ILE A 264 -0.28 -3.00 -5.47
CA ILE A 264 0.31 -2.46 -6.70
C ILE A 264 0.13 -3.48 -7.82
N THR A 265 -0.57 -3.08 -8.87
CA THR A 265 -0.80 -3.91 -10.07
C THR A 265 -0.47 -3.21 -11.38
N THR A 266 -0.32 -1.88 -11.34
CA THR A 266 -0.07 -1.03 -12.50
C THR A 266 0.96 0.04 -12.19
N TRP A 267 1.46 0.71 -13.23
CA TRP A 267 2.33 1.88 -13.06
C TRP A 267 1.65 3.02 -12.29
N ARG A 268 0.32 3.20 -12.44
CA ARG A 268 -0.44 4.26 -11.73
C ARG A 268 -0.40 4.02 -10.23
N ASP A 269 -0.59 2.76 -9.82
CA ASP A 269 -0.50 2.37 -8.41
C ASP A 269 0.89 2.73 -7.87
N ALA A 270 1.95 2.37 -8.59
CA ALA A 270 3.32 2.68 -8.17
C ALA A 270 3.60 4.19 -8.11
N ALA A 271 3.13 4.96 -9.09
CA ALA A 271 3.26 6.42 -9.11
C ALA A 271 2.56 7.06 -7.90
N GLU A 272 1.40 6.55 -7.48
CA GLU A 272 0.72 7.03 -6.26
C GLU A 272 1.55 6.79 -4.99
N TYR A 273 2.16 5.60 -4.84
CA TYR A 273 3.07 5.33 -3.71
C TYR A 273 4.29 6.28 -3.72
N ILE A 274 4.89 6.50 -4.89
CA ILE A 274 6.05 7.39 -5.03
C ILE A 274 5.64 8.84 -4.72
N ALA A 275 4.50 9.30 -5.23
CA ALA A 275 3.94 10.62 -4.93
C ALA A 275 3.67 10.80 -3.42
N LEU A 276 3.36 9.74 -2.69
CA LEU A 276 3.25 9.72 -1.22
C LEU A 276 4.57 9.51 -0.47
N GLY A 277 5.71 9.52 -1.17
CA GLY A 277 7.04 9.58 -0.57
C GLY A 277 7.84 8.27 -0.63
N CYS A 278 7.31 7.19 -1.22
CA CYS A 278 8.07 5.95 -1.37
C CYS A 278 9.23 6.11 -2.36
N GLY A 279 10.40 5.57 -2.03
CA GLY A 279 11.57 5.53 -2.92
C GLY A 279 11.61 4.30 -3.83
N THR A 280 10.99 3.21 -3.39
CA THR A 280 10.77 1.98 -4.15
C THR A 280 9.39 1.42 -3.87
N VAL A 281 8.95 0.48 -4.71
CA VAL A 281 7.70 -0.24 -4.51
C VAL A 281 7.93 -1.75 -4.61
N GLN A 282 7.39 -2.52 -3.66
CA GLN A 282 7.44 -3.98 -3.70
C GLN A 282 6.11 -4.56 -4.18
N VAL A 283 6.20 -5.56 -5.06
CA VAL A 283 5.06 -6.16 -5.74
C VAL A 283 5.05 -7.67 -5.53
N CYS A 284 3.89 -8.24 -5.23
CA CYS A 284 3.73 -9.69 -5.01
C CYS A 284 2.53 -10.23 -5.79
N THR A 285 1.31 -9.86 -5.40
CA THR A 285 0.08 -10.42 -5.97
C THR A 285 0.00 -10.22 -7.48
N ALA A 286 0.44 -9.08 -8.02
CA ALA A 286 0.45 -8.85 -9.46
C ALA A 286 1.38 -9.85 -10.20
N ALA A 287 2.58 -10.12 -9.66
CA ALA A 287 3.49 -11.09 -10.23
C ALA A 287 2.93 -12.53 -10.15
N MET A 288 2.20 -12.86 -9.08
CA MET A 288 1.51 -14.15 -8.94
C MET A 288 0.38 -14.34 -9.95
N VAL A 289 -0.40 -13.28 -10.20
CA VAL A 289 -1.60 -13.35 -11.06
C VAL A 289 -1.25 -13.21 -12.55
N TYR A 290 -0.26 -12.38 -12.88
CA TYR A 290 0.05 -11.99 -14.27
C TYR A 290 1.44 -12.42 -14.76
N GLY A 291 2.26 -13.02 -13.89
CA GLY A 291 3.63 -13.43 -14.19
C GLY A 291 4.63 -12.29 -14.17
N PHE A 292 5.93 -12.60 -14.28
CA PHE A 292 7.00 -11.63 -14.10
C PHE A 292 7.07 -10.53 -15.17
N LYS A 293 6.52 -10.76 -16.38
CA LYS A 293 6.54 -9.77 -17.47
C LYS A 293 5.71 -8.52 -17.20
N ILE A 294 4.80 -8.55 -16.21
CA ILE A 294 4.03 -7.36 -15.81
C ILE A 294 4.90 -6.15 -15.46
N VAL A 295 6.15 -6.37 -15.05
CA VAL A 295 7.09 -5.28 -14.77
C VAL A 295 7.40 -4.42 -15.99
N GLN A 296 7.30 -4.96 -17.20
CA GLN A 296 7.54 -4.24 -18.46
C GLN A 296 6.46 -3.16 -18.63
N ASP A 297 5.18 -3.54 -18.56
CA ASP A 297 4.05 -2.61 -18.62
C ASP A 297 4.12 -1.56 -17.49
N MET A 298 4.58 -1.95 -16.30
CA MET A 298 4.75 -1.03 -15.18
C MET A 298 5.90 -0.03 -15.42
N CYS A 299 7.02 -0.45 -15.99
CA CYS A 299 8.14 0.42 -16.33
C CYS A 299 7.78 1.39 -17.46
N ASP A 300 7.20 0.88 -18.55
CA ASP A 300 6.81 1.68 -19.72
C ASP A 300 5.77 2.73 -19.32
N GLY A 301 4.75 2.32 -18.58
CA GLY A 301 3.71 3.22 -18.11
C GLY A 301 4.22 4.31 -17.16
N LEU A 302 5.17 3.97 -16.26
CA LEU A 302 5.79 4.94 -15.36
C LEU A 302 6.66 5.93 -16.12
N SER A 303 7.48 5.45 -17.06
CA SER A 303 8.33 6.30 -17.90
C SER A 303 7.49 7.26 -18.74
N ASN A 304 6.42 6.77 -19.38
CA ASN A 304 5.54 7.59 -20.22
C ASN A 304 4.84 8.67 -19.38
N PHE A 305 4.33 8.31 -18.20
CA PHE A 305 3.75 9.29 -17.27
C PHE A 305 4.76 10.37 -16.86
N MET A 306 6.01 9.99 -16.59
CA MET A 306 7.06 10.94 -16.25
C MET A 306 7.40 11.86 -17.42
N ASP A 307 7.55 11.33 -18.64
CA ASP A 307 7.77 12.12 -19.85
C ASP A 307 6.60 13.10 -20.12
N GLU A 308 5.34 12.65 -19.99
CA GLU A 308 4.13 13.49 -20.14
C GLU A 308 4.07 14.65 -19.13
N ARG A 309 4.56 14.42 -17.91
CA ARG A 309 4.60 15.42 -16.84
C ARG A 309 5.87 16.27 -16.85
N GLY A 310 6.85 15.96 -17.70
CA GLY A 310 8.15 16.62 -17.72
C GLY A 310 9.06 16.26 -16.54
N TYR A 311 8.80 15.15 -15.85
CA TYR A 311 9.66 14.61 -14.80
C TYR A 311 10.84 13.86 -15.43
N LYS A 312 12.07 14.23 -15.04
CA LYS A 312 13.31 13.61 -15.49
C LYS A 312 13.70 12.41 -14.64
N THR A 313 13.44 12.46 -13.34
CA THR A 313 13.80 11.41 -12.37
C THR A 313 12.64 11.15 -11.39
N LEU A 314 12.67 10.02 -10.68
CA LEU A 314 11.67 9.71 -9.65
C LEU A 314 11.61 10.79 -8.55
N ASP A 315 12.74 11.44 -8.25
CA ASP A 315 12.81 12.49 -7.23
C ASP A 315 12.01 13.74 -7.58
N ASP A 316 11.72 13.98 -8.87
CA ASP A 316 11.01 15.19 -9.30
C ASP A 316 9.56 15.22 -8.78
N PHE A 317 8.94 14.05 -8.54
CA PHE A 317 7.56 13.96 -8.05
C PHE A 317 7.40 13.19 -6.74
N LYS A 318 8.45 12.51 -6.28
CA LYS A 318 8.42 11.76 -5.02
C LYS A 318 8.01 12.67 -3.85
N GLY A 319 6.98 12.26 -3.12
CA GLY A 319 6.48 12.97 -1.93
C GLY A 319 5.63 14.22 -2.21
N GLN A 320 5.39 14.61 -3.47
CA GLN A 320 4.60 15.82 -3.78
C GLN A 320 3.15 15.76 -3.26
N ALA A 321 2.58 14.57 -3.06
CA ALA A 321 1.24 14.41 -2.48
C ALA A 321 1.23 14.40 -0.94
N VAL A 322 2.37 14.28 -0.26
CA VAL A 322 2.43 14.23 1.20
C VAL A 322 1.86 15.51 1.84
N PRO A 323 2.21 16.74 1.38
CA PRO A 323 1.69 17.97 1.97
C PRO A 323 0.17 18.16 1.81
N THR A 324 -0.47 17.47 0.85
CA THR A 324 -1.92 17.56 0.61
C THR A 324 -2.73 16.68 1.55
N VAL A 325 -2.09 15.74 2.27
CA VAL A 325 -2.75 14.92 3.27
C VAL A 325 -2.81 15.69 4.59
N LYS A 326 -4.03 15.99 5.04
CA LYS A 326 -4.31 16.73 6.28
C LYS A 326 -5.28 15.95 7.16
N ASP A 327 -5.23 16.20 8.46
CA ASP A 327 -6.33 15.82 9.34
C ASP A 327 -7.61 16.52 8.89
N TRP A 328 -8.75 15.83 9.00
CA TRP A 328 -10.06 16.36 8.60
C TRP A 328 -10.33 17.78 9.14
N LYS A 329 -9.96 18.03 10.41
CA LYS A 329 -10.17 19.32 11.07
C LYS A 329 -9.49 20.51 10.37
N ASN A 330 -8.53 20.25 9.49
CA ASN A 330 -7.78 21.24 8.72
C ASN A 330 -8.23 21.33 7.25
N LEU A 331 -9.29 20.63 6.84
CA LEU A 331 -9.86 20.81 5.51
C LEU A 331 -10.58 22.15 5.41
N ASN A 332 -10.60 22.73 4.20
CA ASN A 332 -11.28 24.00 3.95
C ASN A 332 -12.79 23.79 3.93
N LEU A 333 -13.47 24.16 5.02
CA LEU A 333 -14.93 24.07 5.16
C LEU A 333 -15.68 25.14 4.36
N ASN A 334 -14.98 26.17 3.86
CA ASN A 334 -15.55 27.19 2.99
C ASN A 334 -15.48 26.79 1.50
N HIS A 335 -14.81 25.69 1.15
CA HIS A 335 -14.79 25.20 -0.23
C HIS A 335 -16.15 24.55 -0.57
N ILE A 336 -16.75 24.96 -1.68
CA ILE A 336 -18.08 24.49 -2.09
C ILE A 336 -18.02 23.96 -3.51
N ASP A 337 -18.43 22.71 -3.66
CA ASP A 337 -18.59 22.04 -4.94
C ASP A 337 -20.06 21.67 -5.18
N LYS A 338 -20.48 21.69 -6.44
CA LYS A 338 -21.79 21.21 -6.89
C LYS A 338 -21.62 20.15 -7.97
N ALA A 339 -22.45 19.10 -7.91
CA ALA A 339 -22.44 18.08 -8.95
C ALA A 339 -23.01 18.67 -10.25
N VAL A 340 -22.41 18.31 -11.38
CA VAL A 340 -22.89 18.69 -12.71
C VAL A 340 -23.00 17.44 -13.56
N ILE A 341 -24.17 17.19 -14.14
CA ILE A 341 -24.44 16.02 -15.00
C ILE A 341 -24.37 16.47 -16.47
N ASN A 342 -23.43 15.90 -17.22
CA ASN A 342 -23.40 15.99 -18.67
C ASN A 342 -24.51 15.11 -19.26
N GLN A 343 -25.55 15.75 -19.80
CA GLN A 343 -26.72 15.05 -20.37
C GLN A 343 -26.38 14.27 -21.64
N ASP A 344 -25.39 14.72 -22.42
CA ASP A 344 -24.97 14.05 -23.66
C ASP A 344 -24.22 12.74 -23.38
N ALA A 345 -23.48 12.69 -22.26
CA ALA A 345 -22.79 11.48 -21.81
C ALA A 345 -23.70 10.54 -21.00
N CYS A 346 -24.86 11.00 -20.55
CA CYS A 346 -25.72 10.26 -19.64
C CYS A 346 -26.39 9.07 -20.33
N ILE A 347 -26.07 7.87 -19.86
CA ILE A 347 -26.74 6.62 -20.31
C ILE A 347 -28.06 6.35 -19.57
N GLN A 348 -28.57 7.33 -18.83
CA GLN A 348 -29.91 7.30 -18.21
C GLN A 348 -30.12 6.14 -17.23
N CYS A 349 -29.07 5.60 -16.60
CA CYS A 349 -29.16 4.43 -15.73
C CYS A 349 -29.86 4.71 -14.39
N GLY A 350 -29.78 5.95 -13.89
CA GLY A 350 -30.40 6.41 -12.65
C GLY A 350 -29.63 6.10 -11.37
N ARG A 351 -28.41 5.54 -11.43
CA ARG A 351 -27.59 5.26 -10.24
C ARG A 351 -27.32 6.53 -9.42
N CYS A 352 -27.06 7.65 -10.09
CA CYS A 352 -26.83 8.94 -9.42
C CYS A 352 -28.04 9.39 -8.59
N HIS A 353 -29.26 9.25 -9.13
CA HIS A 353 -30.49 9.51 -8.39
C HIS A 353 -30.65 8.54 -7.23
N VAL A 354 -30.55 7.22 -7.44
CA VAL A 354 -30.72 6.21 -6.37
C VAL A 354 -29.79 6.47 -5.19
N VAL A 355 -28.48 6.70 -5.42
CA VAL A 355 -27.56 6.96 -4.30
C VAL A 355 -27.85 8.29 -3.60
N CYS A 356 -28.34 9.29 -4.33
CA CYS A 356 -28.66 10.58 -3.74
C CYS A 356 -29.97 10.54 -2.94
N GLU A 357 -30.99 9.89 -3.51
CA GLU A 357 -32.35 9.77 -2.99
C GLU A 357 -32.40 8.85 -1.77
N ASP A 358 -31.90 7.62 -1.89
CA ASP A 358 -32.09 6.61 -0.85
C ASP A 358 -31.03 6.71 0.27
N THR A 359 -29.85 7.29 -0.03
CA THR A 359 -28.68 7.16 0.86
C THR A 359 -27.93 8.46 1.16
N SER A 360 -28.43 9.63 0.72
CA SER A 360 -27.71 10.89 0.94
C SER A 360 -28.61 12.10 1.16
N HIS A 361 -28.88 12.90 0.11
CA HIS A 361 -29.34 14.30 0.25
C HIS A 361 -30.53 14.65 -0.64
N GLN A 362 -31.13 13.70 -1.36
CA GLN A 362 -32.31 13.94 -2.22
C GLN A 362 -32.13 15.11 -3.20
N ALA A 363 -30.88 15.30 -3.65
CA ALA A 363 -30.44 16.46 -4.44
C ALA A 363 -30.35 16.18 -5.94
N ILE A 364 -30.80 15.02 -6.40
CA ILE A 364 -30.88 14.69 -7.82
C ILE A 364 -32.30 14.24 -8.10
N THR A 365 -33.02 14.99 -8.93
CA THR A 365 -34.37 14.64 -9.38
C THR A 365 -34.29 13.94 -10.73
N PHE A 366 -35.40 13.31 -11.13
CA PHE A 366 -35.54 12.84 -12.50
C PHE A 366 -36.93 13.10 -13.05
N SER A 367 -36.98 13.37 -14.35
CA SER A 367 -38.20 13.42 -15.13
C SER A 367 -38.18 12.32 -16.20
N LYS A 368 -39.37 11.97 -16.70
CA LYS A 368 -39.52 11.00 -17.78
C LYS A 368 -40.40 11.61 -18.88
N GLU A 369 -39.77 11.99 -19.99
CA GLU A 369 -40.46 12.53 -21.17
C GLU A 369 -40.21 11.62 -22.37
N GLY A 370 -41.27 11.23 -23.08
CA GLY A 370 -41.14 10.37 -24.26
C GLY A 370 -40.50 8.99 -23.99
N GLY A 371 -40.50 8.52 -22.74
CA GLY A 371 -39.82 7.28 -22.34
C GLY A 371 -38.36 7.46 -21.90
N VAL A 372 -37.77 8.63 -22.15
CA VAL A 372 -36.39 9.00 -21.82
C VAL A 372 -36.33 9.54 -20.40
N ARG A 373 -35.38 9.07 -19.59
CA ARG A 373 -35.14 9.62 -18.26
C ARG A 373 -34.10 10.72 -18.32
N LYS A 374 -34.41 11.88 -17.73
CA LYS A 374 -33.47 12.99 -17.55
C LYS A 374 -33.21 13.18 -16.06
N PHE A 375 -31.94 13.30 -15.67
CA PHE A 375 -31.53 13.47 -14.28
C PHE A 375 -30.94 14.86 -14.07
N GLU A 376 -31.40 15.59 -13.07
CA GLU A 376 -31.01 16.98 -12.83
C GLU A 376 -30.58 17.16 -11.37
N VAL A 377 -29.55 17.96 -11.15
CA VAL A 377 -29.06 18.29 -9.81
C VAL A 377 -29.87 19.48 -9.30
N ASN A 378 -30.43 19.34 -8.10
CA ASN A 378 -31.03 20.44 -7.36
C ASN A 378 -29.94 21.11 -6.51
N ASP A 379 -29.42 22.23 -6.97
CA ASP A 379 -28.35 22.98 -6.28
C ASP A 379 -28.74 23.50 -4.89
N ALA A 380 -30.06 23.63 -4.62
CA ALA A 380 -30.56 23.99 -3.30
C ALA A 380 -30.37 22.87 -2.26
N GLU A 381 -30.23 21.62 -2.69
CA GLU A 381 -30.03 20.47 -1.80
C GLU A 381 -28.63 19.85 -1.94
N CYS A 382 -27.96 20.07 -3.08
CA CYS A 382 -26.66 19.47 -3.36
C CYS A 382 -25.58 19.99 -2.39
N VAL A 383 -24.96 19.09 -1.63
CA VAL A 383 -23.85 19.43 -0.71
C VAL A 383 -22.46 19.14 -1.29
N GLY A 384 -22.38 18.66 -2.54
CA GLY A 384 -21.10 18.33 -3.17
C GLY A 384 -20.41 17.06 -2.60
N CYS A 385 -21.16 16.10 -2.05
CA CYS A 385 -20.59 14.93 -1.36
C CYS A 385 -19.81 13.93 -2.26
N ASN A 386 -19.78 14.14 -3.58
CA ASN A 386 -19.08 13.30 -4.57
C ASN A 386 -19.61 11.86 -4.76
N LEU A 387 -20.67 11.42 -4.05
CA LEU A 387 -21.15 10.04 -4.16
C LEU A 387 -21.71 9.71 -5.55
N CYS A 388 -22.49 10.62 -6.14
CA CYS A 388 -23.06 10.46 -7.48
C CYS A 388 -21.98 10.39 -8.58
N VAL A 389 -20.92 11.19 -8.45
CA VAL A 389 -19.74 11.15 -9.33
C VAL A 389 -19.04 9.81 -9.21
N SER A 390 -18.79 9.35 -7.97
CA SER A 390 -18.03 8.14 -7.68
C SER A 390 -18.71 6.84 -8.15
N ILE A 391 -20.05 6.81 -8.21
CA ILE A 391 -20.82 5.63 -8.62
C ILE A 391 -21.20 5.62 -10.11
N CYS A 392 -21.04 6.75 -10.80
CA CYS A 392 -21.44 6.86 -12.19
C CYS A 392 -20.61 5.91 -13.06
N PRO A 393 -21.23 5.01 -13.84
CA PRO A 393 -20.49 4.03 -14.63
C PRO A 393 -19.86 4.63 -15.90
N VAL A 394 -20.19 5.89 -16.22
CA VAL A 394 -19.65 6.60 -17.37
C VAL A 394 -18.61 7.60 -16.86
N PRO A 395 -17.32 7.42 -17.21
CA PRO A 395 -16.27 8.36 -16.84
C PRO A 395 -16.65 9.78 -17.22
N GLU A 396 -16.42 10.73 -16.31
CA GLU A 396 -16.62 12.18 -16.53
C GLU A 396 -18.06 12.60 -16.90
N CYS A 397 -19.06 11.70 -16.86
CA CYS A 397 -20.46 12.05 -17.07
C CYS A 397 -20.99 12.95 -15.96
N ILE A 398 -20.50 12.78 -14.73
CA ILE A 398 -20.80 13.67 -13.61
C ILE A 398 -19.48 14.19 -13.08
N THR A 399 -19.39 15.50 -12.85
CA THR A 399 -18.22 16.17 -12.27
C THR A 399 -18.62 17.04 -11.10
N LEU A 400 -17.63 17.52 -10.34
CA LEU A 400 -17.83 18.56 -9.33
C LEU A 400 -17.36 19.90 -9.90
N ARG A 401 -18.26 20.89 -9.93
CA ARG A 401 -17.94 22.28 -10.23
C ARG A 401 -17.73 23.02 -8.92
N SER A 402 -16.52 23.54 -8.72
CA SER A 402 -16.25 24.47 -7.63
C SER A 402 -16.90 25.82 -7.91
N LEU A 403 -17.60 26.36 -6.90
CA LEU A 403 -18.11 27.72 -6.95
C LEU A 403 -16.96 28.71 -6.77
N ALA A 404 -16.89 29.72 -7.63
CA ALA A 404 -15.91 30.79 -7.55
C ALA A 404 -16.26 31.80 -6.44
N PRO A 405 -15.26 32.49 -5.86
CA PRO A 405 -15.52 33.59 -4.94
C PRO A 405 -16.48 34.62 -5.57
N GLY A 406 -17.52 35.02 -4.82
CA GLY A 406 -18.58 35.91 -5.30
C GLY A 406 -19.83 35.19 -5.83
N GLU A 407 -19.75 33.91 -6.19
CA GLU A 407 -20.95 33.12 -6.50
C GLU A 407 -21.76 32.85 -5.22
N VAL A 408 -23.07 32.66 -5.35
CA VAL A 408 -23.97 32.33 -4.24
C VAL A 408 -24.17 30.82 -4.19
N ASP A 409 -23.91 30.19 -3.03
CA ASP A 409 -24.33 28.82 -2.77
C ASP A 409 -25.84 28.81 -2.51
N VAL A 410 -26.61 28.40 -3.53
CA VAL A 410 -28.08 28.33 -3.50
C VAL A 410 -28.62 27.56 -2.28
N ARG A 411 -27.88 26.57 -1.76
CA ARG A 411 -28.29 25.79 -0.60
C ARG A 411 -28.26 26.58 0.70
N THR A 412 -27.30 27.50 0.84
CA THR A 412 -27.11 28.25 2.08
C THR A 412 -27.47 29.73 1.97
N ASP A 413 -27.77 30.20 0.75
CA ASP A 413 -28.00 31.61 0.39
C ASP A 413 -26.82 32.51 0.81
N LYS A 414 -25.61 31.95 0.81
CA LYS A 414 -24.37 32.64 1.19
C LYS A 414 -23.44 32.80 0.00
N THR A 415 -22.78 33.94 -0.08
CA THR A 415 -21.72 34.19 -1.04
C THR A 415 -20.46 33.39 -0.67
N VAL A 416 -19.86 32.72 -1.65
CA VAL A 416 -18.58 32.04 -1.51
C VAL A 416 -17.50 33.10 -1.30
N THR A 417 -16.78 33.02 -0.18
CA THR A 417 -15.80 34.06 0.20
C THR A 417 -14.45 33.87 -0.48
N GLY A 418 -14.06 32.63 -0.80
CA GLY A 418 -12.70 32.27 -1.21
C GLY A 418 -11.69 32.24 -0.06
N GLU A 419 -12.10 32.61 1.16
CA GLU A 419 -11.24 32.56 2.33
C GLU A 419 -11.19 31.16 2.92
N TYR A 420 -10.01 30.72 3.34
CA TYR A 420 -9.85 29.45 4.04
C TYR A 420 -10.43 29.53 5.45
N ALA A 421 -11.30 28.58 5.80
CA ALA A 421 -11.70 28.33 7.18
C ALA A 421 -11.81 26.82 7.42
N ASN A 422 -11.53 26.38 8.63
CA ASN A 422 -11.52 24.95 8.98
C ASN A 422 -12.26 24.69 10.31
N TRP A 423 -12.32 23.43 10.73
CA TRP A 423 -13.06 23.07 11.94
C TRP A 423 -12.48 23.67 13.23
N THR A 424 -11.17 23.94 13.28
CA THR A 424 -10.51 24.43 14.50
C THR A 424 -10.94 25.83 14.93
N THR A 425 -11.45 26.64 13.99
CA THR A 425 -11.97 27.99 14.25
C THR A 425 -13.49 28.09 14.02
N HIS A 426 -14.13 27.03 13.54
CA HIS A 426 -15.54 27.05 13.20
C HIS A 426 -16.42 27.37 14.43
N PRO A 427 -17.46 28.22 14.32
CA PRO A 427 -18.30 28.63 15.46
C PRO A 427 -18.93 27.45 16.23
N ASN A 428 -19.29 26.38 15.52
CA ASN A 428 -19.89 25.18 16.09
C ASN A 428 -18.87 24.22 16.75
N ASN A 429 -17.56 24.50 16.66
CA ASN A 429 -16.58 23.70 17.38
C ASN A 429 -16.54 24.15 18.86
N PRO A 430 -16.94 23.30 19.83
CA PRO A 430 -16.92 23.66 21.25
C PRO A 430 -15.50 23.86 21.79
N GLN A 431 -14.50 23.32 21.09
CA GLN A 431 -13.07 23.46 21.39
C GLN A 431 -12.39 24.46 20.46
N ARG A 432 -13.15 25.36 19.81
CA ARG A 432 -12.55 26.32 18.88
C ARG A 432 -11.45 27.10 19.57
N VAL A 433 -10.30 27.19 18.92
CA VAL A 433 -9.21 28.03 19.40
C VAL A 433 -9.58 29.46 19.02
N SER A 434 -9.65 30.37 19.99
CA SER A 434 -9.76 31.80 19.69
C SER A 434 -8.59 32.16 18.78
N ALA A 435 -8.87 32.67 17.58
CA ALA A 435 -7.82 33.11 16.67
C ALA A 435 -6.82 33.96 17.45
N ALA A 436 -5.54 33.58 17.44
CA ALA A 436 -4.49 34.42 18.00
C ALA A 436 -4.60 35.79 17.32
N THR A 437 -4.80 36.82 18.13
CA THR A 437 -5.00 38.20 17.68
C THR A 437 -3.71 38.79 17.14
#